data_AF-A0A1Q3W377-F1
#
_entry.id   AF-A0A1Q3W377-F1
#
_cell.length_a   1.000
_cell.length_b   1.000
_cell.length_c   1.000
_cell.angle_alpha   90.00
_cell.angle_beta   90.00
_cell.angle_gamma   90.00
#
_symmetry.space_group_name_H-M   'P 1'
#
loop_
_entity.id
_entity.type
_entity.pdbx_description
1 polymer ?
#
loop_
_entity_poly.entity_id
_entity_poly.type
_entity_poly.pdbx_seq_one_letter_code
_entity_poly.pdbx_strand_id
1 'polypeptide(L)'
;MVWKLPSLQSDRQRPQVPEGVRVYAVGDIHGRADLLAPVLLQIEIDIALHPVRRPLVVFLGDYIDRGPDSKEVLDLLIAAGHAAETVFLKGNHETFLLDFLKDPTLLERWRQFGGLETLVSYGLQPPIHPSLDDRIALARTLAGALPPSHRRFLEDLKTTFVCGDFLFVHAGLRPLVPIEQQAEEDLLWIRDDFLHWDKAFDKVVVHGHTPVLEPDIRFNRINIDTGAFATGRLSCLTIEAAEIGVLADARHWLGALPDIAAAPGEPLQDPQTIAAIHARRLKENPRLYDANTLARLDPRQCPAPS
;
A
#
# COMPACT_ATOMS: atom_id res chain seq x y z
N MET A 1 -14.48 -50.33 9.52
CA MET A 1 -14.52 -49.97 8.09
C MET A 1 -13.86 -48.60 7.98
N VAL A 2 -12.67 -48.58 7.38
CA VAL A 2 -11.79 -47.40 7.30
C VAL A 2 -12.23 -46.56 6.10
N TRP A 3 -12.48 -45.27 6.32
CA TRP A 3 -12.39 -44.26 5.26
C TRP A 3 -11.37 -43.22 5.70
N LYS A 4 -10.09 -43.56 5.50
CA LYS A 4 -9.05 -42.55 5.37
C LYS A 4 -9.33 -41.85 4.04
N LEU A 5 -9.76 -40.59 4.11
CA LEU A 5 -9.66 -39.69 2.97
C LEU A 5 -8.19 -39.71 2.50
N PRO A 6 -7.92 -39.83 1.19
CA PRO A 6 -6.57 -39.64 0.70
C PRO A 6 -6.16 -38.21 1.08
N SER A 7 -5.19 -38.09 1.97
CA SER A 7 -4.43 -36.87 2.13
C SER A 7 -3.72 -36.63 0.79
N LEU A 8 -4.36 -35.88 -0.10
CA LEU A 8 -3.63 -35.11 -1.10
C LEU A 8 -2.92 -33.99 -0.33
N GLN A 9 -1.89 -34.35 0.43
CA GLN A 9 -0.75 -33.45 0.61
C GLN A 9 -0.24 -33.24 -0.80
N SER A 10 -0.79 -32.25 -1.50
CA SER A 10 -0.25 -31.89 -2.80
C SER A 10 1.18 -31.44 -2.52
N ASP A 11 2.13 -32.09 -3.15
CA ASP A 11 3.53 -31.71 -3.31
C ASP A 11 3.67 -30.38 -4.09
N ARG A 12 2.70 -29.46 -3.93
CA ARG A 12 2.79 -28.10 -4.45
C ARG A 12 3.86 -27.40 -3.63
N GLN A 13 5.00 -27.24 -4.29
CA GLN A 13 6.04 -26.31 -3.89
C GLN A 13 5.36 -25.01 -3.43
N ARG A 14 5.71 -24.55 -2.22
CA ARG A 14 5.19 -23.29 -1.68
C ARG A 14 5.42 -22.18 -2.70
N PRO A 15 4.45 -21.27 -2.91
CA PRO A 15 4.58 -20.18 -3.89
C PRO A 15 5.79 -19.31 -3.55
N GLN A 16 6.58 -18.93 -4.55
CA GLN A 16 7.82 -18.18 -4.34
C GLN A 16 7.96 -16.98 -5.26
N VAL A 17 8.66 -15.96 -4.77
CA VAL A 17 9.26 -14.92 -5.62
C VAL A 17 10.61 -15.38 -6.15
N PRO A 18 11.14 -14.79 -7.24
CA PRO A 18 12.44 -15.18 -7.79
C PRO A 18 13.59 -15.04 -6.79
N GLU A 19 14.65 -15.83 -6.96
CA GLU A 19 15.80 -15.82 -6.07
C GLU A 19 16.46 -14.43 -5.93
N GLY A 20 16.74 -14.05 -4.68
CA GLY A 20 17.31 -12.75 -4.33
C GLY A 20 16.36 -11.57 -4.50
N VAL A 21 15.06 -11.82 -4.70
CA VAL A 21 14.01 -10.80 -4.67
C VAL A 21 13.29 -10.84 -3.32
N ARG A 22 13.07 -9.66 -2.74
CA ARG A 22 12.10 -9.46 -1.67
C ARG A 22 11.06 -8.45 -2.12
N VAL A 23 9.79 -8.82 -2.03
CA VAL A 23 8.67 -7.91 -2.30
C VAL A 23 8.16 -7.33 -0.99
N TYR A 24 7.91 -6.02 -0.98
CA TYR A 24 7.13 -5.31 0.03
C TYR A 24 5.82 -4.87 -0.61
N ALA A 25 4.69 -5.47 -0.23
CA ALA A 25 3.39 -5.06 -0.76
C ALA A 25 2.66 -4.17 0.25
N VAL A 26 2.24 -2.98 -0.16
CA VAL A 26 1.56 -1.98 0.68
C VAL A 26 0.10 -1.88 0.26
N GLY A 27 -0.81 -2.02 1.24
CA GLY A 27 -2.25 -1.95 1.02
C GLY A 27 -2.77 -0.53 0.75
N ASP A 28 -4.09 -0.41 0.73
CA ASP A 28 -4.83 0.81 0.40
C ASP A 28 -4.52 1.95 1.39
N ILE A 29 -4.14 3.12 0.87
CA ILE A 29 -3.55 4.23 1.64
C ILE A 29 -4.59 5.28 1.97
N HIS A 30 -5.45 5.63 1.00
CA HIS A 30 -6.55 6.57 1.15
C HIS A 30 -6.17 7.87 1.85
N GLY A 31 -5.24 8.64 1.29
CA GLY A 31 -4.87 9.96 1.79
C GLY A 31 -4.25 9.97 3.19
N ARG A 32 -3.70 8.84 3.66
CA ARG A 32 -3.00 8.71 4.96
C ARG A 32 -1.49 8.84 4.82
N ALA A 33 -1.02 10.04 4.51
CA ALA A 33 0.42 10.34 4.44
C ALA A 33 1.12 10.04 5.78
N ASP A 34 0.42 10.30 6.89
CA ASP A 34 0.86 10.03 8.26
C ASP A 34 1.12 8.55 8.55
N LEU A 35 0.49 7.62 7.82
CA LEU A 35 0.74 6.18 7.91
C LEU A 35 1.73 5.70 6.85
N LEU A 36 1.69 6.27 5.65
CA LEU A 36 2.60 5.91 4.56
C LEU A 36 4.05 6.21 4.91
N ALA A 37 4.36 7.42 5.40
CA ALA A 37 5.74 7.82 5.69
C ALA A 37 6.43 6.86 6.70
N PRO A 38 5.79 6.47 7.83
CA PRO A 38 6.33 5.44 8.72
C PRO A 38 6.55 4.08 8.06
N VAL A 39 5.62 3.62 7.19
CA VAL A 39 5.78 2.32 6.48
C VAL A 39 6.98 2.37 5.52
N LEU A 40 7.19 3.49 4.82
CA LEU A 40 8.38 3.66 3.98
C LEU A 40 9.67 3.56 4.80
N LEU A 41 9.71 4.17 5.99
CA LEU A 41 10.84 4.08 6.92
C LEU A 41 11.04 2.66 7.45
N GLN A 42 9.97 1.93 7.75
CA GLN A 42 10.05 0.50 8.11
C GLN A 42 10.70 -0.31 6.99
N ILE A 43 10.31 -0.10 5.74
CA ILE A 43 10.90 -0.79 4.58
C ILE A 43 12.39 -0.46 4.46
N GLU A 44 12.78 0.81 4.59
CA GLU A 44 14.20 1.21 4.54
C GLU A 44 15.03 0.53 5.63
N ILE A 45 14.52 0.52 6.87
CA ILE A 45 15.18 -0.13 8.00
C ILE A 45 15.25 -1.64 7.80
N ASP A 46 14.18 -2.27 7.32
CA ASP A 46 14.17 -3.70 7.03
C ASP A 46 15.21 -4.10 5.98
N ILE A 47 15.34 -3.31 4.91
CA ILE A 47 16.37 -3.52 3.87
C ILE A 47 17.77 -3.37 4.46
N ALA A 48 17.99 -2.37 5.33
CA ALA A 48 19.30 -2.12 5.92
C ALA A 48 19.71 -3.23 6.91
N LEU A 49 18.76 -3.75 7.70
CA LEU A 49 18.99 -4.83 8.66
C LEU A 49 19.10 -6.19 7.99
N HIS A 50 18.33 -6.41 6.93
CA HIS A 50 18.26 -7.67 6.20
C HIS A 50 18.53 -7.45 4.70
N PRO A 51 19.78 -7.16 4.29
CA PRO A 51 20.08 -6.85 2.90
C PRO A 51 19.65 -7.95 1.93
N VAL A 52 19.10 -7.54 0.79
CA VAL A 52 18.64 -8.43 -0.28
C VAL A 52 19.09 -7.87 -1.63
N ARG A 53 19.33 -8.74 -2.60
CA ARG A 53 19.86 -8.34 -3.92
C ARG A 53 18.92 -7.40 -4.67
N ARG A 54 17.62 -7.63 -4.61
CA ARG A 54 16.60 -6.82 -5.29
C ARG A 54 15.37 -6.63 -4.41
N PRO A 55 15.34 -5.58 -3.58
CA PRO A 55 14.11 -5.16 -2.90
C PRO A 55 13.18 -4.50 -3.92
N LEU A 56 11.90 -4.89 -3.90
CA LEU A 56 10.86 -4.37 -4.78
C LEU A 56 9.65 -3.97 -3.96
N VAL A 57 9.16 -2.73 -4.11
CA VAL A 57 7.96 -2.27 -3.40
C VAL A 57 6.77 -2.23 -4.35
N VAL A 58 5.64 -2.84 -3.98
CA VAL A 58 4.42 -2.88 -4.77
C VAL A 58 3.30 -2.21 -3.98
N PHE A 59 2.74 -1.12 -4.49
CA PHE A 59 1.60 -0.44 -3.89
C PHE A 59 0.32 -0.88 -4.61
N LEU A 60 -0.70 -1.28 -3.86
CA LEU A 60 -1.87 -1.98 -4.41
C LEU A 60 -2.98 -1.07 -4.97
N GLY A 61 -2.79 0.24 -4.98
CA GLY A 61 -3.80 1.22 -5.42
C GLY A 61 -4.51 1.92 -4.27
N ASP A 62 -5.52 2.72 -4.60
CA ASP A 62 -6.32 3.49 -3.65
C ASP A 62 -5.45 4.37 -2.75
N TYR A 63 -4.68 5.25 -3.41
CA TYR A 63 -3.77 6.20 -2.80
C TYR A 63 -4.49 7.44 -2.28
N ILE A 64 -5.53 7.85 -3.00
CA ILE A 64 -6.28 9.08 -2.75
C ILE A 64 -7.64 8.80 -2.10
N ASP A 65 -8.35 9.88 -1.82
CA ASP A 65 -9.69 9.94 -1.25
C ASP A 65 -9.77 9.49 0.22
N ARG A 66 -10.87 9.90 0.87
CA ARG A 66 -11.23 9.64 2.27
C ARG A 66 -10.30 10.29 3.30
N GLY A 67 -8.99 10.03 3.25
CA GLY A 67 -8.02 10.65 4.14
C GLY A 67 -7.64 12.08 3.70
N PRO A 68 -7.14 12.89 4.65
CA PRO A 68 -6.96 14.33 4.44
C PRO A 68 -5.81 14.68 3.50
N ASP A 69 -4.82 13.81 3.34
CA ASP A 69 -3.50 14.17 2.80
C ASP A 69 -3.21 13.52 1.44
N SER A 70 -4.24 13.37 0.58
CA SER A 70 -4.11 12.74 -0.74
C SER A 70 -2.99 13.34 -1.60
N LYS A 71 -2.83 14.67 -1.61
CA LYS A 71 -1.72 15.33 -2.30
C LYS A 71 -0.37 14.86 -1.76
N GLU A 72 -0.19 14.83 -0.44
CA GLU A 72 1.09 14.47 0.19
C GLU A 72 1.41 12.98 0.02
N VAL A 73 0.39 12.10 0.01
CA VAL A 73 0.57 10.70 -0.38
C VAL A 73 1.18 10.59 -1.78
N LEU A 74 0.67 11.34 -2.77
CA LEU A 74 1.24 11.29 -4.12
C LEU A 74 2.67 11.86 -4.16
N ASP A 75 2.97 12.92 -3.41
CA ASP A 75 4.32 13.46 -3.27
C ASP A 75 5.29 12.38 -2.73
N LEU A 76 4.89 11.66 -1.67
CA LEU A 76 5.68 10.57 -1.06
C LEU A 76 5.89 9.38 -2.01
N LEU A 77 4.85 8.94 -2.72
CA LEU A 77 4.93 7.82 -3.66
C LEU A 77 5.86 8.12 -4.84
N ILE A 78 5.79 9.34 -5.38
CA ILE A 78 6.67 9.78 -6.47
C ILE A 78 8.13 9.83 -5.98
N ALA A 79 8.38 10.35 -4.78
CA ALA A 79 9.71 10.34 -4.18
C ALA A 79 10.23 8.92 -3.98
N ALA A 80 9.40 8.00 -3.46
CA ALA A 80 9.74 6.59 -3.30
C ALA A 80 10.09 5.92 -4.63
N GLY A 81 9.35 6.22 -5.70
CA GLY A 81 9.62 5.69 -7.04
C GLY A 81 10.91 6.18 -7.68
N HIS A 82 11.46 7.31 -7.23
CA HIS A 82 12.81 7.75 -7.62
C HIS A 82 13.92 7.09 -6.78
N ALA A 83 13.61 6.68 -5.55
CA ALA A 83 14.59 6.15 -4.60
C ALA A 83 14.79 4.63 -4.70
N ALA A 84 13.76 3.89 -5.11
CA ALA A 84 13.75 2.43 -5.11
C ALA A 84 13.06 1.85 -6.35
N GLU A 85 13.20 0.53 -6.53
CA GLU A 85 12.40 -0.19 -7.52
C GLU A 85 10.97 -0.34 -7.00
N THR A 86 10.02 0.32 -7.66
CA THR A 86 8.61 0.35 -7.23
C THR A 86 7.65 -0.03 -8.36
N VAL A 87 6.50 -0.56 -7.97
CA VAL A 87 5.34 -0.76 -8.83
C VAL A 87 4.13 -0.12 -8.17
N PHE A 88 3.42 0.73 -8.91
CA PHE A 88 2.19 1.38 -8.44
C PHE A 88 1.02 0.81 -9.24
N LEU A 89 0.13 0.11 -8.54
CA LEU A 89 -1.10 -0.40 -9.14
C LEU A 89 -2.20 0.65 -9.13
N LYS A 90 -3.14 0.55 -10.06
CA LYS A 90 -4.30 1.42 -10.12
C LYS A 90 -5.37 0.87 -9.18
N GLY A 91 -5.87 1.70 -8.28
CA GLY A 91 -7.09 1.43 -7.53
C GLY A 91 -8.32 1.98 -8.24
N ASN A 92 -9.49 1.68 -7.69
CA ASN A 92 -10.73 2.23 -8.23
C ASN A 92 -10.92 3.71 -7.87
N HIS A 93 -10.27 4.20 -6.81
CA HIS A 93 -10.38 5.61 -6.42
C HIS A 93 -9.66 6.55 -7.40
N GLU A 94 -8.51 6.13 -7.93
CA GLU A 94 -7.77 6.92 -8.92
C GLU A 94 -8.58 7.18 -10.20
N THR A 95 -9.54 6.31 -10.55
CA THR A 95 -10.39 6.51 -11.73
C THR A 95 -11.33 7.70 -11.55
N PHE A 96 -11.87 7.93 -10.35
CA PHE A 96 -12.80 9.02 -10.11
C PHE A 96 -12.17 10.39 -10.33
N LEU A 97 -10.93 10.59 -9.88
CA LEU A 97 -10.23 11.85 -10.11
C LEU A 97 -10.06 12.10 -11.62
N LEU A 98 -9.51 11.12 -12.35
CA LEU A 98 -9.26 11.26 -13.79
C LEU A 98 -10.55 11.43 -14.60
N ASP A 99 -11.63 10.77 -14.19
CA ASP A 99 -12.92 10.88 -14.84
C ASP A 99 -13.62 12.19 -14.51
N PHE A 100 -13.54 12.68 -13.26
CA PHE A 100 -14.09 13.98 -12.88
C PHE A 100 -13.44 15.14 -13.65
N LEU A 101 -12.14 15.04 -13.97
CA LEU A 101 -11.46 16.02 -14.82
C LEU A 101 -12.02 16.08 -16.25
N LYS A 102 -12.64 14.99 -16.74
CA LYS A 102 -13.25 14.89 -18.07
C LYS A 102 -14.75 15.19 -18.03
N ASP A 103 -15.43 14.70 -17.01
CA ASP A 103 -16.87 14.81 -16.79
C ASP A 103 -17.18 15.33 -15.37
N PRO A 104 -17.37 16.65 -15.23
CA PRO A 104 -17.68 17.26 -13.93
C PRO A 104 -19.01 16.81 -13.32
N THR A 105 -19.89 16.14 -14.07
CA THR A 105 -21.15 15.62 -13.52
C THR A 105 -20.93 14.48 -12.52
N LEU A 106 -19.76 13.83 -12.56
CA LEU A 106 -19.39 12.72 -11.67
C LEU A 106 -19.09 13.15 -10.22
N LEU A 107 -19.08 14.46 -9.92
CA LEU A 107 -18.75 14.96 -8.58
C LEU A 107 -19.62 14.34 -7.48
N GLU A 108 -20.95 14.22 -7.67
CA GLU A 108 -21.80 13.64 -6.62
C GLU A 108 -21.47 12.17 -6.34
N ARG A 109 -21.11 11.42 -7.37
CA ARG A 109 -20.67 10.03 -7.20
C ARG A 109 -19.33 9.99 -6.49
N TRP A 110 -18.36 10.79 -6.90
CA TRP A 110 -17.03 10.80 -6.29
C TRP A 110 -17.07 11.23 -4.81
N ARG A 111 -17.94 12.18 -4.45
CA ARG A 111 -18.18 12.58 -3.06
C ARG A 111 -18.54 11.41 -2.14
N GLN A 112 -19.35 10.46 -2.63
CA GLN A 112 -19.76 9.29 -1.84
C GLN A 112 -18.57 8.36 -1.51
N PHE A 113 -17.47 8.48 -2.25
CA PHE A 113 -16.24 7.71 -2.07
C PHE A 113 -15.11 8.55 -1.46
N GLY A 114 -15.37 9.73 -0.91
CA GLY A 114 -14.34 10.54 -0.23
C GLY A 114 -13.50 11.43 -1.16
N GLY A 115 -14.04 11.79 -2.33
CA GLY A 115 -13.36 12.70 -3.26
C GLY A 115 -13.23 14.15 -2.76
N LEU A 116 -14.00 14.54 -1.73
CA LEU A 116 -13.93 15.90 -1.17
C LEU A 116 -12.59 16.14 -0.49
N GLU A 117 -12.12 15.16 0.27
CA GLU A 117 -10.86 15.22 0.99
C GLU A 117 -9.69 15.34 0.01
N THR A 118 -9.76 14.63 -1.12
CA THR A 118 -8.81 14.82 -2.22
C THR A 118 -8.82 16.25 -2.73
N LEU A 119 -9.98 16.81 -3.08
CA LEU A 119 -10.08 18.20 -3.55
C LEU A 119 -9.49 19.20 -2.54
N VAL A 120 -9.82 19.04 -1.26
CA VAL A 120 -9.32 19.89 -0.17
C VAL A 120 -7.81 19.77 -0.01
N SER A 121 -7.23 18.57 -0.15
CA SER A 121 -5.78 18.36 -0.08
C SER A 121 -4.98 19.11 -1.17
N TYR A 122 -5.64 19.45 -2.28
CA TYR A 122 -5.08 20.31 -3.34
C TYR A 122 -5.38 21.81 -3.14
N GLY A 123 -5.96 22.20 -2.00
CA GLY A 123 -6.29 23.58 -1.66
C GLY A 123 -7.61 24.10 -2.23
N LEU A 124 -8.49 23.22 -2.73
CA LEU A 124 -9.79 23.62 -3.25
C LEU A 124 -10.84 23.70 -2.15
N GLN A 125 -11.88 24.50 -2.41
CA GLN A 125 -13.04 24.67 -1.54
C GLN A 125 -14.31 24.24 -2.26
N PRO A 126 -14.63 22.93 -2.30
CA PRO A 126 -15.82 22.44 -2.99
C PRO A 126 -17.11 22.94 -2.29
N PRO A 127 -18.04 23.61 -3.01
CA PRO A 127 -19.27 24.12 -2.40
C PRO A 127 -20.20 22.98 -2.01
N ILE A 128 -21.01 23.15 -0.96
CA ILE A 128 -21.87 22.07 -0.42
C ILE A 128 -22.88 21.58 -1.47
N HIS A 129 -23.56 22.50 -2.15
CA HIS A 129 -24.54 22.21 -3.20
C HIS A 129 -24.11 22.83 -4.55
N PRO A 130 -23.20 22.18 -5.29
CA PRO A 130 -22.68 22.73 -6.53
C PRO A 130 -23.73 22.71 -7.66
N SER A 131 -23.89 23.83 -8.35
CA SER A 131 -24.52 23.88 -9.68
C SER A 131 -23.64 23.19 -10.73
N LEU A 132 -24.13 23.04 -11.97
CA LEU A 132 -23.29 22.52 -13.05
C LEU A 132 -22.08 23.42 -13.33
N ASP A 133 -22.27 24.73 -13.30
CA ASP A 133 -21.18 25.70 -13.51
C ASP A 133 -20.13 25.62 -12.41
N ASP A 134 -20.55 25.44 -11.14
CA ASP A 134 -19.64 25.20 -10.03
C ASP A 134 -18.81 23.94 -10.23
N ARG A 135 -19.42 22.84 -10.72
CA ARG A 135 -18.71 21.58 -11.00
C ARG A 135 -17.65 21.77 -12.08
N ILE A 136 -18.01 22.46 -13.17
CA ILE A 136 -17.10 22.74 -14.29
C ILE A 136 -15.93 23.62 -13.80
N ALA A 137 -16.22 24.67 -13.02
CA ALA A 137 -15.19 25.53 -12.44
C ALA A 137 -14.27 24.76 -11.48
N LEU A 138 -14.84 23.86 -10.66
CA LEU A 138 -14.09 23.02 -9.73
C LEU A 138 -13.16 22.05 -10.47
N ALA A 139 -13.63 21.39 -11.53
CA ALA A 139 -12.81 20.50 -12.36
C ALA A 139 -11.65 21.26 -13.03
N ARG A 140 -11.89 22.46 -13.55
CA ARG A 140 -10.84 23.33 -14.11
C ARG A 140 -9.83 23.77 -13.06
N THR A 141 -10.30 24.13 -11.86
CA THR A 141 -9.43 24.52 -10.74
C THR A 141 -8.57 23.36 -10.31
N LEU A 142 -9.14 22.14 -10.19
CA LEU A 142 -8.39 20.94 -9.86
C LEU A 142 -7.34 20.64 -10.94
N ALA A 143 -7.72 20.73 -12.21
CA ALA A 143 -6.79 20.53 -13.32
C ALA A 143 -5.58 21.48 -13.27
N GLY A 144 -5.78 22.72 -12.82
CA GLY A 144 -4.70 23.71 -12.62
C GLY A 144 -3.90 23.52 -11.34
N ALA A 145 -4.52 22.99 -10.29
CA ALA A 145 -3.86 22.71 -9.00
C ALA A 145 -3.06 21.40 -9.00
N LEU A 146 -3.41 20.44 -9.87
CA LEU A 146 -2.75 19.14 -9.97
C LEU A 146 -1.36 19.29 -10.61
N PRO A 147 -0.25 18.99 -9.90
CA PRO A 147 1.08 19.04 -10.49
C PRO A 147 1.20 18.08 -11.69
N PRO A 148 1.97 18.43 -12.74
CA PRO A 148 2.20 17.53 -13.88
C PRO A 148 2.76 16.16 -13.47
N SER A 149 3.58 16.11 -12.41
CA SER A 149 4.10 14.87 -11.84
C SER A 149 2.98 13.97 -11.28
N HIS A 150 1.98 14.54 -10.61
CA HIS A 150 0.86 13.79 -10.04
C HIS A 150 -0.06 13.27 -11.14
N ARG A 151 -0.38 14.13 -12.12
CA ARG A 151 -1.16 13.71 -13.29
C ARG A 151 -0.50 12.52 -13.99
N ARG A 152 0.79 12.65 -14.31
CA ARG A 152 1.54 11.58 -14.97
C ARG A 152 1.60 10.32 -14.12
N PHE A 153 1.84 10.45 -12.82
CA PHE A 153 1.84 9.31 -11.89
C PHE A 153 0.54 8.52 -11.97
N LEU A 154 -0.62 9.21 -11.92
CA LEU A 154 -1.95 8.58 -12.00
C LEU A 154 -2.23 7.97 -13.38
N GLU A 155 -1.74 8.58 -14.45
CA GLU A 155 -1.89 8.08 -15.83
C GLU A 155 -0.98 6.86 -16.11
N ASP A 156 0.16 6.73 -15.43
CA ASP A 156 1.15 5.65 -15.63
C ASP A 156 0.89 4.39 -14.75
N LEU A 157 -0.18 4.38 -13.93
CA LEU A 157 -0.51 3.26 -13.04
C LEU A 157 -0.79 1.95 -13.78
N LYS A 158 -0.31 0.84 -13.23
CA LYS A 158 -0.52 -0.50 -13.80
C LYS A 158 -1.78 -1.14 -13.24
N THR A 159 -2.47 -1.98 -14.01
CA THR A 159 -3.63 -2.72 -13.48
C THR A 159 -3.22 -4.00 -12.74
N THR A 160 -2.09 -4.59 -13.12
CA THR A 160 -1.55 -5.80 -12.49
C THR A 160 -0.02 -5.82 -12.50
N PHE A 161 0.56 -6.67 -11.67
CA PHE A 161 1.98 -7.00 -11.69
C PHE A 161 2.23 -8.44 -11.28
N VAL A 162 3.22 -9.10 -11.88
CA VAL A 162 3.56 -10.50 -11.59
C VAL A 162 4.99 -10.60 -11.08
N CYS A 163 5.20 -11.34 -10.00
CA CYS A 163 6.52 -11.68 -9.47
C CYS A 163 6.55 -13.15 -9.03
N GLY A 164 7.19 -14.01 -9.82
CA GLY A 164 7.19 -15.46 -9.57
C GLY A 164 5.76 -16.03 -9.59
N ASP A 165 5.40 -16.70 -8.50
CA ASP A 165 4.09 -17.34 -8.31
C ASP A 165 3.01 -16.38 -7.79
N PHE A 166 3.33 -15.09 -7.65
CA PHE A 166 2.41 -14.07 -7.14
C PHE A 166 1.91 -13.15 -8.25
N LEU A 167 0.62 -12.83 -8.18
CA LEU A 167 -0.03 -11.76 -8.93
C LEU A 167 -0.44 -10.67 -7.94
N PHE A 168 -0.13 -9.43 -8.25
CA PHE A 168 -0.58 -8.25 -7.52
C PHE A 168 -1.63 -7.53 -8.37
N VAL A 169 -2.78 -7.25 -7.75
CA VAL A 169 -3.94 -6.57 -8.37
C VAL A 169 -4.69 -5.83 -7.28
N HIS A 170 -5.36 -4.74 -7.60
CA HIS A 170 -6.08 -3.95 -6.61
C HIS A 170 -7.23 -4.72 -5.93
N ALA A 171 -8.24 -5.18 -6.68
CA ALA A 171 -9.41 -5.84 -6.11
C ALA A 171 -9.33 -7.36 -6.16
N GLY A 172 -9.09 -7.93 -7.35
CA GLY A 172 -9.06 -9.39 -7.50
C GLY A 172 -9.19 -9.86 -8.94
N LEU A 173 -9.52 -11.14 -9.10
CA LEU A 173 -9.72 -11.79 -10.39
C LEU A 173 -11.13 -12.35 -10.51
N ARG A 174 -11.75 -12.17 -11.68
CA ARG A 174 -12.94 -12.91 -12.09
C ARG A 174 -12.60 -14.41 -12.16
N PRO A 175 -13.25 -15.27 -11.36
CA PRO A 175 -13.00 -16.71 -11.42
C PRO A 175 -13.22 -17.27 -12.82
N LEU A 176 -12.44 -18.29 -13.18
CA LEU A 176 -12.51 -19.01 -14.46
C LEU A 176 -12.13 -18.16 -15.71
N VAL A 177 -11.70 -16.93 -15.53
CA VAL A 177 -11.16 -16.08 -16.61
C VAL A 177 -9.63 -16.03 -16.49
N PRO A 178 -8.86 -16.33 -17.56
CA PRO A 178 -7.39 -16.22 -17.54
C PRO A 178 -6.93 -14.81 -17.17
N ILE A 179 -5.76 -14.68 -16.51
CA ILE A 179 -5.24 -13.40 -16.02
C ILE A 179 -5.15 -12.36 -17.15
N GLU A 180 -4.77 -12.77 -18.35
CA GLU A 180 -4.58 -11.91 -19.52
C GLU A 180 -5.90 -11.46 -20.17
N GLN A 181 -7.04 -12.04 -19.76
CA GLN A 181 -8.37 -11.79 -20.31
C GLN A 181 -9.31 -11.12 -19.30
N GLN A 182 -8.80 -10.73 -18.14
CA GLN A 182 -9.58 -10.06 -17.11
C GLN A 182 -10.04 -8.69 -17.61
N ALA A 183 -11.30 -8.36 -17.33
CA ALA A 183 -11.80 -7.01 -17.55
C ALA A 183 -11.20 -6.06 -16.51
N GLU A 184 -10.80 -4.87 -16.93
CA GLU A 184 -10.26 -3.87 -15.99
C GLU A 184 -11.26 -3.52 -14.88
N GLU A 185 -12.56 -3.49 -15.20
CA GLU A 185 -13.62 -3.32 -14.20
C GLU A 185 -13.53 -4.37 -13.08
N ASP A 186 -13.27 -5.65 -13.41
CA ASP A 186 -13.11 -6.71 -12.41
C ASP A 186 -11.84 -6.53 -11.59
N LEU A 187 -10.71 -6.19 -12.23
CA LEU A 187 -9.44 -5.96 -11.56
C LEU A 187 -9.51 -4.83 -10.52
N LEU A 188 -10.41 -3.86 -10.72
CA LEU A 188 -10.58 -2.69 -9.86
C LEU A 188 -11.77 -2.79 -8.89
N TRP A 189 -12.81 -3.57 -9.18
CA TRP A 189 -14.07 -3.51 -8.43
C TRP A 189 -14.60 -4.85 -7.92
N ILE A 190 -14.02 -5.99 -8.32
CA ILE A 190 -14.58 -7.29 -7.94
C ILE A 190 -14.55 -7.51 -6.43
N ARG A 191 -15.63 -8.07 -5.89
CA ARG A 191 -15.76 -8.43 -4.46
C ARG A 191 -16.19 -9.88 -4.31
N ASP A 192 -17.48 -10.11 -4.13
CA ASP A 192 -18.02 -11.38 -3.63
C ASP A 192 -17.60 -12.60 -4.44
N ASP A 193 -17.65 -12.53 -5.77
CA ASP A 193 -17.25 -13.66 -6.63
C ASP A 193 -15.79 -14.06 -6.45
N PHE A 194 -14.90 -13.10 -6.20
CA PHE A 194 -13.48 -13.34 -5.94
C PHE A 194 -13.23 -13.75 -4.49
N LEU A 195 -13.84 -13.06 -3.53
CA LEU A 195 -13.62 -13.29 -2.09
C LEU A 195 -14.19 -14.65 -1.64
N HIS A 196 -15.27 -15.13 -2.25
CA HIS A 196 -15.84 -16.44 -1.95
C HIS A 196 -15.25 -17.57 -2.81
N TRP A 197 -14.32 -17.28 -3.73
CA TRP A 197 -13.66 -18.31 -4.51
C TRP A 197 -12.70 -19.13 -3.65
N ASP A 198 -12.95 -20.44 -3.58
CA ASP A 198 -12.26 -21.40 -2.72
C ASP A 198 -11.31 -22.34 -3.49
N LYS A 199 -11.06 -22.06 -4.78
CA LYS A 199 -10.13 -22.81 -5.63
C LYS A 199 -8.88 -22.00 -5.94
N ALA A 200 -7.84 -22.70 -6.40
CA ALA A 200 -6.60 -22.07 -6.82
C ALA A 200 -6.80 -21.24 -8.10
N PHE A 201 -6.06 -20.14 -8.20
CA PHE A 201 -5.71 -19.50 -9.46
C PHE A 201 -4.34 -20.01 -9.93
N ASP A 202 -3.90 -19.58 -11.11
CA ASP A 202 -2.56 -19.87 -11.62
C ASP A 202 -1.45 -19.21 -10.77
N LYS A 203 -1.80 -18.20 -9.98
CA LYS A 203 -0.91 -17.45 -9.08
C LYS A 203 -1.62 -17.16 -7.75
N VAL A 204 -0.85 -16.94 -6.69
CA VAL A 204 -1.42 -16.40 -5.44
C VAL A 204 -1.69 -14.91 -5.64
N VAL A 205 -2.94 -14.50 -5.44
CA VAL A 205 -3.39 -13.13 -5.71
C VAL A 205 -3.22 -12.25 -4.46
N VAL A 206 -2.28 -11.31 -4.48
CA VAL A 206 -2.11 -10.29 -3.44
C VAL A 206 -2.94 -9.07 -3.81
N HIS A 207 -3.85 -8.64 -2.92
CA HIS A 207 -4.83 -7.61 -3.21
C HIS A 207 -5.25 -6.77 -1.99
N GLY A 208 -6.05 -5.75 -2.25
CA GLY A 208 -6.66 -4.85 -1.28
C GLY A 208 -8.16 -4.66 -1.54
N HIS A 209 -8.62 -3.41 -1.61
CA HIS A 209 -9.98 -2.95 -1.99
C HIS A 209 -11.13 -3.24 -1.00
N THR A 210 -11.13 -4.43 -0.40
CA THR A 210 -12.15 -4.83 0.59
C THR A 210 -11.51 -4.86 1.98
N PRO A 211 -11.81 -3.87 2.85
CA PRO A 211 -11.15 -3.76 4.14
C PRO A 211 -11.37 -4.99 5.03
N VAL A 212 -10.29 -5.47 5.64
CA VAL A 212 -10.29 -6.54 6.64
C VAL A 212 -9.61 -6.08 7.93
N LEU A 213 -10.05 -6.59 9.09
CA LEU A 213 -9.49 -6.20 10.38
C LEU A 213 -8.05 -6.66 10.57
N GLU A 214 -7.60 -7.70 9.88
CA GLU A 214 -6.26 -8.29 9.85
C GLU A 214 -6.00 -8.86 8.45
N PRO A 215 -4.75 -8.90 7.95
CA PRO A 215 -4.46 -9.50 6.65
C PRO A 215 -5.07 -10.91 6.51
N ASP A 216 -5.88 -11.13 5.47
CA ASP A 216 -6.52 -12.43 5.18
C ASP A 216 -5.61 -13.24 4.24
N ILE A 217 -4.76 -14.10 4.82
CA ILE A 217 -3.79 -14.92 4.08
C ILE A 217 -4.41 -16.29 3.80
N ARG A 218 -4.66 -16.58 2.52
CA ARG A 218 -5.14 -17.88 2.04
C ARG A 218 -4.21 -18.46 0.98
N PHE A 219 -4.40 -19.74 0.67
CA PHE A 219 -3.56 -20.43 -0.31
C PHE A 219 -3.70 -19.87 -1.74
N ASN A 220 -4.83 -19.23 -2.08
CA ASN A 220 -5.12 -18.69 -3.40
C ASN A 220 -5.06 -17.16 -3.48
N ARG A 221 -5.14 -16.46 -2.35
CA ARG A 221 -5.11 -15.00 -2.28
C ARG A 221 -4.66 -14.49 -0.91
N ILE A 222 -4.20 -13.25 -0.88
CA ILE A 222 -3.76 -12.54 0.32
C ILE A 222 -4.34 -11.13 0.26
N ASN A 223 -5.27 -10.81 1.17
CA ASN A 223 -5.81 -9.46 1.31
C ASN A 223 -5.01 -8.69 2.37
N ILE A 224 -4.50 -7.52 2.03
CA ILE A 224 -3.79 -6.63 2.96
C ILE A 224 -4.39 -5.23 3.07
N ASP A 225 -5.58 -4.99 2.51
CA ASP A 225 -6.33 -3.77 2.81
C ASP A 225 -6.88 -3.86 4.23
N THR A 226 -6.27 -3.07 5.11
CA THR A 226 -6.64 -3.04 6.54
C THR A 226 -7.39 -1.78 6.92
N GLY A 227 -7.92 -1.09 5.91
CA GLY A 227 -8.76 0.08 6.05
C GLY A 227 -8.01 1.26 6.67
N ALA A 228 -6.82 1.61 6.15
CA ALA A 228 -5.91 2.61 6.73
C ALA A 228 -6.61 3.91 7.14
N PHE A 229 -7.45 4.46 6.26
CA PHE A 229 -8.28 5.63 6.55
C PHE A 229 -9.15 5.48 7.81
N ALA A 230 -9.78 4.32 8.00
CA ALA A 230 -10.76 4.08 9.06
C ALA A 230 -10.14 3.51 10.36
N THR A 231 -9.14 2.65 10.25
CA THR A 231 -8.54 1.92 11.38
C THR A 231 -7.26 2.57 11.90
N GLY A 232 -6.66 3.45 11.09
CA GLY A 232 -5.33 3.98 11.33
C GLY A 232 -4.22 2.95 11.12
N ARG A 233 -4.49 1.79 10.50
CA ARG A 233 -3.47 0.78 10.20
C ARG A 233 -3.24 0.66 8.70
N LEU A 234 -2.00 0.86 8.28
CA LEU A 234 -1.54 0.54 6.92
C LEU A 234 -0.66 -0.71 7.00
N SER A 235 -1.05 -1.76 6.27
CA SER A 235 -0.32 -3.03 6.28
C SER A 235 0.73 -3.09 5.17
N CYS A 236 1.88 -3.68 5.50
CA CYS A 236 2.95 -3.98 4.57
C CYS A 236 3.32 -5.47 4.65
N LEU A 237 3.01 -6.23 3.60
CA LEU A 237 3.39 -7.63 3.44
C LEU A 237 4.86 -7.73 2.98
N THR A 238 5.61 -8.71 3.45
CA THR A 238 6.93 -9.08 2.93
C THR A 238 6.89 -10.47 2.32
N ILE A 239 7.45 -10.64 1.12
CA ILE A 239 7.60 -11.95 0.49
C ILE A 239 9.05 -12.12 0.05
N GLU A 240 9.73 -13.16 0.55
CA GLU A 240 11.09 -13.53 0.14
C GLU A 240 11.22 -15.05 0.06
N ALA A 241 11.71 -15.56 -1.08
CA ALA A 241 11.60 -16.98 -1.41
C ALA A 241 10.15 -17.45 -1.20
N ALA A 242 9.91 -18.42 -0.32
CA ALA A 242 8.59 -18.93 0.05
C ALA A 242 8.03 -18.35 1.36
N GLU A 243 8.76 -17.46 2.02
CA GLU A 243 8.39 -16.90 3.31
C GLU A 243 7.51 -15.65 3.11
N ILE A 244 6.36 -15.65 3.80
CA ILE A 244 5.39 -14.57 3.77
C ILE A 244 5.27 -14.04 5.20
N GLY A 245 5.52 -12.73 5.36
CA GLY A 245 5.43 -12.02 6.62
C GLY A 245 4.65 -10.73 6.47
N VAL A 246 4.31 -10.10 7.60
CA VAL A 246 3.71 -8.76 7.64
C VAL A 246 4.57 -7.93 8.59
N LEU A 247 5.00 -6.75 8.17
CA LEU A 247 5.69 -5.82 9.05
C LEU A 247 4.77 -5.37 10.18
N ALA A 248 5.33 -5.08 11.34
CA ALA A 248 4.56 -4.61 12.49
C ALA A 248 3.77 -3.34 12.17
N ASP A 249 2.63 -3.15 12.85
CA ASP A 249 1.85 -1.91 12.78
C ASP A 249 2.76 -0.71 13.05
N ALA A 250 2.87 0.19 12.08
CA ALA A 250 3.82 1.28 12.12
C ALA A 250 3.63 2.19 13.34
N ARG A 251 2.41 2.32 13.88
CA ARG A 251 2.14 3.12 15.09
C ARG A 251 2.81 2.51 16.32
N HIS A 252 2.68 1.19 16.47
CA HIS A 252 3.32 0.47 17.57
C HIS A 252 4.84 0.45 17.41
N TRP A 253 5.31 0.20 16.19
CA TRP A 253 6.74 0.20 15.89
C TRP A 253 7.37 1.56 16.19
N LEU A 254 6.76 2.68 15.75
CA LEU A 254 7.23 4.03 16.07
C LEU A 254 7.32 4.27 17.57
N GLY A 255 6.32 3.83 18.34
CA GLY A 255 6.32 3.96 19.81
C GLY A 255 7.36 3.08 20.52
N ALA A 256 7.87 2.04 19.85
CA ALA A 256 8.88 1.13 20.38
C ALA A 256 10.33 1.54 20.03
N LEU A 257 10.50 2.53 19.15
CA LEU A 257 11.81 2.95 18.67
C LEU A 257 12.73 3.39 19.83
N PRO A 258 14.03 3.04 19.77
CA PRO A 258 15.02 3.59 20.69
C PRO A 258 15.08 5.12 20.59
N ASP A 259 15.23 5.79 21.73
CA ASP A 259 15.45 7.23 21.73
C ASP A 259 16.79 7.58 21.07
N ILE A 260 16.83 8.76 20.45
CA ILE A 260 18.07 9.36 19.97
C ILE A 260 18.48 10.44 20.96
N ALA A 261 19.72 10.37 21.45
CA ALA A 261 20.28 11.44 22.28
C ALA A 261 20.22 12.76 21.49
N ALA A 262 19.32 13.65 21.91
CA ALA A 262 19.25 15.01 21.37
C ALA A 262 20.55 15.75 21.70
N ALA A 263 21.08 16.52 20.74
CA ALA A 263 22.17 17.43 21.07
C ALA A 263 21.67 18.47 22.11
N PRO A 264 22.53 18.99 23.01
CA PRO A 264 22.11 19.98 24.00
C PRO A 264 21.45 21.19 23.31
N GLY A 265 20.17 21.44 23.61
CA GLY A 265 19.39 22.54 23.05
C GLY A 265 18.52 22.19 21.84
N GLU A 266 18.53 20.94 21.36
CA GLU A 266 17.57 20.49 20.34
C GLU A 266 16.20 20.16 20.97
N PRO A 267 15.09 20.48 20.29
CA PRO A 267 13.76 20.08 20.72
C PRO A 267 13.62 18.55 20.72
N LEU A 268 12.70 18.04 21.55
CA LEU A 268 12.26 16.65 21.49
C LEU A 268 11.82 16.33 20.05
N GLN A 269 12.46 15.33 19.44
CA GLN A 269 12.16 14.90 18.09
C GLN A 269 10.90 14.03 18.08
N ASP A 270 10.03 14.22 17.08
CA ASP A 270 8.88 13.35 16.90
C ASP A 270 9.30 11.93 16.46
N PRO A 271 8.46 10.90 16.64
CA PRO A 271 8.82 9.52 16.32
C PRO A 271 9.20 9.28 14.85
N GLN A 272 8.62 10.03 13.89
CA GLN A 272 8.96 9.86 12.48
C GLN A 272 10.35 10.43 12.17
N THR A 273 10.69 11.58 12.77
CA THR A 273 12.04 12.14 12.70
C THR A 273 13.07 11.18 13.30
N ILE A 274 12.75 10.54 14.43
CA ILE A 274 13.60 9.51 15.05
C ILE A 274 13.81 8.33 14.09
N ALA A 275 12.72 7.80 13.52
CA ALA A 275 12.78 6.71 12.53
C ALA A 275 13.65 7.06 11.31
N ALA A 276 13.51 8.27 10.76
CA ALA A 276 14.29 8.73 9.62
C ALA A 276 15.79 8.82 9.93
N ILE A 277 16.15 9.28 11.15
CA ILE A 277 17.56 9.31 11.58
C ILE A 277 18.10 7.89 11.72
N HIS A 278 17.33 6.95 12.28
CA HIS A 278 17.75 5.55 12.38
C HIS A 278 17.95 4.92 10.99
N ALA A 279 17.03 5.12 10.06
CA ALA A 279 17.15 4.64 8.68
C ALA A 279 18.43 5.16 8.02
N ARG A 280 18.71 6.47 8.13
CA ARG A 280 19.94 7.08 7.62
C ARG A 280 21.20 6.48 8.25
N ARG A 281 21.24 6.38 9.59
CA ARG A 281 22.41 5.84 10.32
C ARG A 281 22.68 4.39 9.98
N LEU A 282 21.63 3.56 9.86
CA LEU A 282 21.75 2.16 9.45
C LEU A 282 22.32 2.05 8.03
N LYS A 283 21.87 2.91 7.10
CA LYS A 283 22.39 2.94 5.74
C LYS A 283 23.87 3.35 5.68
N GLU A 284 24.29 4.29 6.52
CA GLU A 284 25.68 4.79 6.58
C GLU A 284 26.63 3.80 7.26
N ASN A 285 26.25 3.28 8.43
CA ASN A 285 27.06 2.36 9.20
C ASN A 285 26.19 1.49 10.14
N PRO A 286 25.78 0.29 9.71
CA PRO A 286 24.97 -0.62 10.54
C PRO A 286 25.63 -1.01 11.87
N ARG A 287 26.97 -0.95 11.96
CA ARG A 287 27.73 -1.33 13.17
C ARG A 287 27.64 -0.28 14.29
N LEU A 288 26.94 0.82 14.07
CA LEU A 288 26.69 1.86 15.08
C LEU A 288 25.83 1.36 16.26
N TYR A 289 25.04 0.31 16.05
CA TYR A 289 24.10 -0.18 17.05
C TYR A 289 24.54 -1.52 17.63
N ASP A 290 24.27 -1.70 18.92
CA ASP A 290 24.36 -3.01 19.56
C ASP A 290 23.20 -3.93 19.14
N ALA A 291 23.33 -5.23 19.43
CA ALA A 291 22.35 -6.22 19.03
C ALA A 291 20.94 -5.97 19.61
N ASN A 292 20.85 -5.40 20.82
CA ASN A 292 19.57 -5.11 21.46
C ASN A 292 18.85 -3.96 20.76
N THR A 293 19.59 -2.92 20.37
CA THR A 293 19.07 -1.78 19.63
C THR A 293 18.64 -2.19 18.22
N LEU A 294 19.43 -3.02 17.53
CA LEU A 294 19.05 -3.56 16.23
C LEU A 294 17.76 -4.39 16.29
N ALA A 295 17.58 -5.23 17.32
CA ALA A 295 16.35 -6.01 17.50
C ALA A 295 15.11 -5.13 17.73
N ARG A 296 15.26 -4.00 18.43
CA ARG A 296 14.17 -3.02 18.63
C ARG A 296 13.85 -2.20 17.39
N LEU A 297 14.83 -1.98 16.52
CA LEU A 297 14.63 -1.29 15.25
C LEU A 297 13.94 -2.21 14.22
N ASP A 298 14.15 -3.52 14.31
CA ASP A 298 13.65 -4.50 13.36
C ASP A 298 12.11 -4.55 13.32
N PRO A 299 11.46 -4.09 12.22
CA PRO A 299 10.01 -4.09 12.11
C PRO A 299 9.40 -5.50 12.01
N ARG A 300 10.20 -6.56 11.83
CA ARG A 300 9.75 -7.96 11.87
C ARG A 300 9.68 -8.53 13.28
N GLN A 301 10.38 -7.91 14.23
CA GLN A 301 10.53 -8.42 15.61
C GLN A 301 9.75 -7.59 16.63
N CYS A 302 9.11 -6.50 16.21
CA CYS A 302 8.31 -5.68 17.11
C CYS A 302 7.13 -6.51 17.66
N PRO A 303 7.02 -6.66 18.99
CA PRO A 303 5.96 -7.47 19.59
C PRO A 303 4.59 -6.89 19.26
N ALA A 304 3.62 -7.77 18.99
CA ALA A 304 2.21 -7.39 18.87
C ALA A 304 1.75 -6.72 20.18
N PRO A 305 0.84 -5.74 20.12
CA PRO A 305 0.29 -5.13 21.33
C PRO A 305 -0.38 -6.20 22.21
N SER A 306 -0.16 -6.10 23.52
CA SER A 306 -0.81 -6.92 24.55
C SER A 306 -2.29 -6.61 24.70
#